data_AF-A0A536B8F0-F1
#
_entry.id   AF-A0A536B8F0-F1
#
_cell.length_a   1.000
_cell.length_b   1.000
_cell.length_c   1.000
_cell.angle_alpha   90.00
_cell.angle_beta   90.00
_cell.angle_gamma   90.00
#
_symmetry.space_group_name_H-M   'P 1'
#
loop_
_entity.id
_entity.type
_entity.pdbx_description
1 polymer ?
#
loop_
_entity_poly.entity_id
_entity_poly.type
_entity_poly.pdbx_seq_one_letter_code
_entity_poly.pdbx_strand_id
1 'polypeptide(L)' 'MGWAKTYDAEYLALAQLLDCRFVTLDARLHRGTARLGFVVSPTEL' A
#
# COMPACT_ATOMS: atom_id res chain seq x y z
N MET A 1 -18.80 -1.01 3.43
CA MET A 1 -17.86 -0.68 2.34
C MET A 1 -17.59 0.82 2.40
N GLY A 2 -16.59 1.29 3.15
CA GLY A 2 -16.37 2.75 3.29
C GLY A 2 -15.15 3.14 4.10
N TRP A 3 -14.67 2.26 4.99
CA TRP A 3 -13.49 2.54 5.83
C TRP A 3 -12.21 1.93 5.24
N ALA A 4 -12.26 0.70 4.72
CA ALA A 4 -11.09 0.01 4.17
C ALA A 4 -10.36 0.81 3.06
N LYS A 5 -11.11 1.38 2.09
CA LYS A 5 -10.51 2.19 1.01
C LYS A 5 -9.87 3.49 1.51
N THR A 6 -10.46 4.13 2.51
CA THR A 6 -9.93 5.38 3.08
C THR A 6 -8.63 5.08 3.82
N TYR A 7 -8.60 3.98 4.57
CA TYR A 7 -7.38 3.52 5.24
C TYR A 7 -6.25 3.18 4.28
N ASP A 8 -6.55 2.55 3.14
CA ASP A 8 -5.52 2.25 2.14
C ASP A 8 -4.79 3.54 1.70
N ALA A 9 -5.53 4.61 1.40
CA ALA A 9 -4.94 5.87 0.97
C ALA A 9 -4.13 6.55 2.09
N GLU A 10 -4.65 6.54 3.32
CA GLU A 10 -3.98 7.15 4.48
C GLU A 10 -2.66 6.44 4.81
N TYR A 11 -2.66 5.10 4.82
CA TYR A 11 -1.43 4.35 5.10
C TYR A 11 -0.43 4.43 3.95
N LEU A 12 -0.88 4.51 2.70
CA LEU A 12 0.01 4.77 1.55
C LEU A 12 0.67 6.14 1.66
N ALA A 13 -0.11 7.18 1.99
CA ALA A 13 0.42 8.52 2.19
C ALA A 13 1.41 8.55 3.37
N LEU A 14 1.10 7.86 4.46
CA LEU A 14 2.00 7.74 5.60
C LEU A 14 3.31 7.04 5.23
N ALA A 15 3.25 5.91 4.52
CA ALA A 15 4.45 5.20 4.07
C ALA A 15 5.31 6.05 3.13
N GLN A 16 4.67 6.83 2.25
CA GLN A 16 5.36 7.80 1.39
C GLN A 16 6.03 8.91 2.20
N LEU A 17 5.36 9.45 3.23
CA LEU A 17 5.92 10.49 4.11
C LEU A 17 7.08 9.99 4.96
N LEU A 18 7.06 8.71 5.35
CA LEU A 18 8.10 8.07 6.15
C LEU A 18 9.22 7.45 5.30
N ASP A 19 9.14 7.54 3.97
CA ASP A 19 10.07 6.92 3.02
C ASP A 19 10.31 5.42 3.30
N CYS A 20 9.21 4.67 3.47
CA CYS A 20 9.27 3.25 3.81
C CYS A 20 8.43 2.37 2.88
N ARG A 21 8.74 1.06 2.87
CA ARG A 21 7.98 0.06 2.12
C ARG A 21 6.63 -0.19 2.78
N PHE A 22 5.55 -0.17 2.01
CA PHE A 22 4.21 -0.53 2.45
C PHE A 22 3.92 -2.00 2.11
N VAL A 23 3.87 -2.86 3.13
CA VAL A 23 3.62 -4.30 2.95
C VAL A 23 2.13 -4.58 3.04
N THR A 24 1.56 -5.27 2.05
CA THR A 24 0.13 -5.63 2.05
C THR A 24 -0.15 -7.05 1.56
N LEU A 25 -1.15 -7.69 2.16
CA LEU A 25 -1.75 -8.94 1.70
C LEU A 25 -2.88 -8.72 0.67
N ASP A 26 -3.33 -7.48 0.48
CA ASP A 26 -4.38 -7.17 -0.47
C ASP A 26 -3.82 -7.11 -1.89
N ALA A 27 -4.06 -8.16 -2.66
CA ALA A 27 -3.60 -8.27 -4.04
C ALA A 27 -4.24 -7.22 -4.98
N ARG A 28 -5.43 -6.68 -4.66
CA ARG A 28 -6.04 -5.59 -5.44
C ARG A 28 -5.32 -4.28 -5.16
N LEU A 29 -5.01 -4.00 -3.90
CA LEU A 29 -4.24 -2.81 -3.52
C LEU A 29 -2.84 -2.84 -4.13
N HIS A 30 -2.15 -3.99 -4.03
CA HIS A 30 -0.83 -4.19 -4.63
C HIS A 30 -0.84 -3.89 -6.14
N ARG A 31 -1.78 -4.47 -6.89
CA ARG A 31 -1.91 -4.20 -8.33
C ARG A 31 -2.28 -2.75 -8.64
N GLY A 32 -3.17 -2.15 -7.87
CA GLY A 32 -3.63 -0.77 -8.08
C GLY A 32 -2.56 0.28 -7.79
N THR A 33 -1.58 -0.06 -6.96
CA THR A 33 -0.51 0.83 -6.49
C THR A 33 0.85 0.53 -7.10
N ALA A 34 0.96 -0.44 -8.01
CA ALA A 34 2.23 -0.85 -8.62
C ALA A 34 3.08 0.31 -9.17
N ARG A 35 2.44 1.39 -9.67
CA ARG A 35 3.13 2.60 -10.16
C ARG A 35 3.84 3.42 -9.08
N LEU A 36 3.52 3.20 -7.80
CA LEU A 36 4.10 3.93 -6.68
C LEU A 36 5.48 3.39 -6.29
N GLY A 37 5.82 2.15 -6.64
CA GLY A 37 7.16 1.58 -6.46
C GLY A 37 7.58 1.24 -5.03
N PHE A 38 6.76 1.58 -4.01
CA PHE A 38 7.06 1.29 -2.60
C PHE A 38 6.07 0.32 -1.93
N VAL A 39 5.07 -0.19 -2.68
CA VAL A 39 4.07 -1.14 -2.19
C VAL A 39 4.50 -2.55 -2.57
N VAL A 40 4.60 -3.45 -1.60
CA VAL A 40 5.09 -4.83 -1.77
C VAL A 40 4.17 -5.85 -1.11
N SER A 41 4.17 -7.06 -1.65
CA SER A 41 3.64 -8.26 -0.99
C SER A 41 4.70 -8.86 -0.04
N PRO A 42 4.30 -9.67 0.95
CA PRO A 42 5.26 -10.36 1.83
C PRO A 42 6.26 -11.27 1.09
N THR A 43 5.94 -11.71 -0.13
CA THR A 43 6.84 -12.53 -0.95
C THR A 43 7.93 -11.71 -1.67
N GLU A 44 7.84 -10.38 -1.65
CA GLU A 44 8.77 -9.43 -2.28
C GLU A 44 9.67 -8.71 -1.27
N LEU A 45 9.71 -9.18 -0.02
CA LEU A 45 10.50 -8.58 1.06
C LEU A 45 12.01 -8.72 0.88
#